data_AF-A0AAE7ADI3-F1
#
_entry.id   AF-A0AAE7ADI3-F1
#
_cell.length_a   1.000
_cell.length_b   1.000
_cell.length_c   1.000
_cell.angle_alpha   90.00
_cell.angle_beta   90.00
_cell.angle_gamma   90.00
#
_symmetry.space_group_name_H-M   'P 1'
#
loop_
_entity.id
_entity.type
_entity.pdbx_description
1 polymer ?
#
loop_
_entity_poly.entity_id
_entity_poly.type
_entity_poly.pdbx_seq_one_letter_code
_entity_poly.pdbx_strand_id
1 'polypeptide(L)'
;MATPPLPTLQTPRRPRFLMRWYYWLLLAVVAGYGLAFAMHWDDRGALWVMERFESPAERQQSIWLPDYRAVIDAKLLPGMEKDEASDLSYDPQTKTLFSVMGKNPFLVELTLQGDVLRKMPLVGWTNPEGVATMGNGLLAITDEREHMLSIVKVDADTRELHRDNFPKYDLGPSKDQNKAFEAIVWDSRNQQLLLGEERPPALFSWKSDGSQTLTGDKQKLASNELDIRNLSALAIDPRTGHTLVLSADSHLLLELDEKGEQVSFMTLLGGFNGLKKTIPRAEGVTMDEAGTLYMVSEPNLFYRFEKQK
;
A
#
# COMPACT_ATOMS: atom_id res chain seq x y z
N MET A 1 0.69 -35.46 -90.18
CA MET A 1 1.32 -35.66 -88.87
C MET A 1 1.30 -34.33 -88.14
N ALA A 2 0.56 -34.22 -87.04
CA ALA A 2 0.41 -32.98 -86.28
C ALA A 2 1.57 -32.83 -85.28
N THR A 3 2.17 -31.65 -85.24
CA THR A 3 3.24 -31.26 -84.31
C THR A 3 2.73 -31.14 -82.88
N PRO A 4 3.43 -31.66 -81.86
CA PRO A 4 3.02 -31.50 -80.47
C PRO A 4 3.35 -30.09 -79.94
N PRO A 5 2.57 -29.54 -79.00
CA PRO A 5 2.83 -28.23 -78.43
C PRO A 5 3.96 -28.27 -77.40
N LEU A 6 4.72 -27.18 -77.29
CA LEU A 6 5.79 -26.96 -76.30
C LEU A 6 5.23 -26.85 -74.87
N PRO A 7 5.96 -27.32 -73.84
CA PRO A 7 5.50 -27.28 -72.46
C PRO A 7 5.60 -25.87 -71.88
N THR A 8 4.55 -25.45 -71.17
CA THR A 8 4.50 -24.19 -70.42
C THR A 8 5.26 -24.32 -69.09
N LEU A 9 6.25 -23.44 -68.87
CA LEU A 9 6.98 -23.31 -67.61
C LEU A 9 6.06 -22.78 -66.51
N GLN A 10 5.75 -23.60 -65.51
CA GLN A 10 5.13 -23.14 -64.27
C GLN A 10 6.18 -22.47 -63.40
N THR A 11 6.03 -21.17 -63.14
CA THR A 11 6.81 -20.46 -62.13
C THR A 11 6.31 -20.83 -60.74
N PRO A 12 7.18 -21.26 -59.80
CA PRO A 12 6.75 -21.60 -58.46
C PRO A 12 6.28 -20.33 -57.73
N ARG A 13 4.98 -20.28 -57.41
CA ARG A 13 4.42 -19.27 -56.50
C ARG A 13 5.06 -19.48 -55.13
N ARG A 14 6.06 -18.66 -54.77
CA ARG A 14 6.61 -18.62 -53.41
C ARG A 14 5.44 -18.39 -52.43
N PRO A 15 5.32 -19.19 -51.36
CA PRO A 15 4.23 -19.03 -50.42
C PRO A 15 4.42 -17.68 -49.72
N ARG A 16 3.45 -16.76 -49.90
CA ARG A 16 3.33 -15.49 -49.17
C ARG A 16 3.23 -15.65 -47.64
N PHE A 17 3.22 -16.89 -47.15
CA PHE A 17 3.10 -17.27 -45.75
C PHE A 17 4.38 -17.10 -44.92
N LEU A 18 5.56 -16.98 -45.55
CA LEU A 18 6.81 -16.72 -44.83
C LEU A 18 6.97 -15.24 -44.40
N MET A 19 6.14 -14.34 -44.92
CA MET A 19 6.27 -12.89 -44.72
C MET A 19 5.41 -12.33 -43.58
N ARG A 20 5.10 -13.08 -42.51
CA ARG A 20 4.25 -12.55 -41.42
C ARG A 20 4.53 -12.98 -39.99
N TRP A 21 5.38 -13.97 -39.74
CA TRP A 21 5.63 -14.41 -38.36
C TRP A 21 6.32 -13.33 -37.51
N TYR A 22 7.20 -12.53 -38.12
CA TYR A 22 7.88 -11.42 -37.45
C TYR A 22 6.95 -10.23 -37.15
N TYR A 23 5.88 -10.00 -37.93
CA TYR A 23 4.86 -9.00 -37.61
C TYR A 23 4.00 -9.43 -36.42
N TRP A 24 3.64 -10.71 -36.34
CA TRP A 24 2.95 -11.26 -35.17
C TRP A 24 3.85 -11.26 -33.94
N LEU A 25 5.15 -11.55 -34.10
CA LEU A 25 6.12 -11.45 -33.03
C LEU A 25 6.31 -10.00 -32.58
N LEU A 26 6.43 -9.04 -33.51
CA LEU A 26 6.50 -7.61 -33.18
C LEU A 26 5.23 -7.15 -32.46
N LEU A 27 4.04 -7.55 -32.93
CA LEU A 27 2.78 -7.20 -32.28
C LEU A 27 2.68 -7.81 -30.88
N ALA A 28 3.13 -9.05 -30.69
CA ALA A 28 3.21 -9.67 -29.37
C ALA A 28 4.20 -8.97 -28.44
N VAL A 29 5.36 -8.53 -28.95
CA VAL A 29 6.34 -7.74 -28.19
C VAL A 29 5.78 -6.37 -27.82
N VAL A 30 5.14 -5.65 -28.75
CA VAL A 30 4.52 -4.34 -28.48
C VAL A 30 3.36 -4.46 -27.51
N ALA A 31 2.49 -5.46 -27.67
CA ALA A 31 1.41 -5.73 -26.73
C ALA A 31 1.94 -6.14 -25.34
N GLY A 32 2.98 -6.97 -25.30
CA GLY A 32 3.66 -7.38 -24.08
C GLY A 32 4.34 -6.21 -23.37
N TYR A 33 5.02 -5.34 -24.11
CA TYR A 33 5.62 -4.11 -23.57
C TYR A 33 4.55 -3.12 -23.10
N GLY A 34 3.48 -2.92 -23.87
CA GLY A 34 2.37 -2.06 -23.47
C GLY A 34 1.68 -2.56 -22.20
N LEU A 35 1.54 -3.87 -22.04
CA LEU A 35 1.04 -4.47 -20.80
C LEU A 35 2.04 -4.31 -19.64
N ALA A 36 3.34 -4.52 -19.88
CA ALA A 36 4.38 -4.33 -18.87
C ALA A 36 4.41 -2.89 -18.36
N PHE A 37 4.38 -1.92 -19.28
CA PHE A 37 4.30 -0.49 -18.99
C PHE A 37 3.03 -0.13 -18.20
N ALA A 38 1.86 -0.59 -18.65
CA ALA A 38 0.60 -0.34 -17.92
C ALA A 38 0.54 -0.98 -16.53
N MET A 39 1.32 -2.05 -16.31
CA MET A 39 1.45 -2.74 -15.03
C MET A 39 2.65 -2.26 -14.20
N HIS A 40 3.39 -1.25 -14.65
CA HIS A 40 4.61 -0.72 -14.02
C HIS A 40 5.66 -1.81 -13.75
N TRP A 41 5.75 -2.83 -14.62
CA TRP A 41 6.76 -3.89 -14.50
C TRP A 41 8.15 -3.40 -14.89
N ASP A 42 8.22 -2.41 -15.77
CA ASP A 42 9.42 -1.66 -16.10
C ASP A 42 9.94 -0.88 -14.90
N ASP A 43 9.06 -0.25 -14.12
CA ASP A 43 9.47 0.48 -12.91
C ASP A 43 10.00 -0.45 -11.82
N ARG A 44 9.40 -1.63 -11.65
CA ARG A 44 9.99 -2.68 -10.79
C ARG A 44 11.38 -3.11 -11.26
N GLY A 45 11.58 -3.18 -12.57
CA GLY A 45 12.89 -3.44 -13.16
C GLY A 45 13.88 -2.31 -12.87
N ALA A 46 13.44 -1.06 -12.97
CA ALA A 46 14.24 0.12 -12.62
C ALA A 46 14.60 0.14 -11.13
N LEU A 47 13.64 -0.09 -10.24
CA LEU A 47 13.83 -0.22 -8.80
C LEU A 47 14.85 -1.30 -8.46
N TRP A 48 14.74 -2.49 -9.07
CA TRP A 48 15.69 -3.57 -8.85
C TRP A 48 17.11 -3.24 -9.34
N VAL A 49 17.22 -2.42 -10.38
CA VAL A 49 18.50 -1.89 -10.84
C VAL A 49 19.02 -0.82 -9.88
N MET A 50 18.19 0.10 -9.39
CA MET A 50 18.55 1.13 -8.41
C MET A 50 19.09 0.51 -7.12
N GLU A 51 18.41 -0.52 -6.58
CA GLU A 51 18.87 -1.27 -5.41
C GLU A 51 20.30 -1.82 -5.55
N ARG A 52 20.75 -2.15 -6.78
CA ARG A 52 22.12 -2.62 -7.02
C ARG A 52 23.18 -1.53 -6.87
N PHE A 53 22.80 -0.28 -7.00
CA PHE A 53 23.70 0.87 -6.88
C PHE A 53 23.76 1.42 -5.44
N GLU A 54 22.80 1.06 -4.58
CA GLU A 54 22.82 1.43 -3.16
C GLU A 54 24.02 0.85 -2.41
N SER A 55 24.78 1.71 -1.72
CA SER A 55 25.98 1.33 -0.98
C SER A 55 25.64 0.53 0.29
N PRO A 56 26.57 -0.29 0.82
CA PRO A 56 26.35 -1.00 2.07
C PRO A 56 26.01 -0.09 3.27
N ALA A 57 26.47 1.16 3.25
CA ALA A 57 26.17 2.12 4.31
C ALA A 57 24.73 2.63 4.20
N GLU A 58 24.26 2.97 3.00
CA GLU A 58 22.87 3.39 2.74
C GLU A 58 21.89 2.27 3.09
N ARG A 59 22.21 1.01 2.74
CA ARG A 59 21.43 -0.18 3.11
C ARG A 59 21.33 -0.42 4.62
N GLN A 60 22.34 0.01 5.39
CA GLN A 60 22.32 -0.11 6.86
C GLN A 60 21.52 1.00 7.53
N GLN A 61 21.40 2.16 6.87
CA GLN A 61 20.64 3.31 7.36
C GLN A 61 19.18 3.30 6.92
N SER A 62 18.81 2.39 6.01
CA SER A 62 17.45 2.17 5.54
C SER A 62 16.77 1.00 6.26
N ILE A 63 15.45 0.93 6.09
CA ILE A 63 14.64 -0.24 6.41
C ILE A 63 15.22 -1.43 5.62
N TRP A 64 15.48 -1.21 4.32
CA TRP A 64 15.98 -2.20 3.36
C TRP A 64 15.05 -3.40 3.25
N LEU A 65 13.92 -3.15 2.58
CA LEU A 65 12.80 -4.06 2.39
C LEU A 65 13.16 -5.42 1.72
N PRO A 66 14.18 -5.53 0.84
CA PRO A 66 14.56 -6.83 0.25
C PRO A 66 14.91 -7.92 1.27
N ASP A 67 15.35 -7.55 2.48
CA ASP A 67 15.76 -8.50 3.53
C ASP A 67 14.61 -8.96 4.43
N TYR A 68 13.40 -8.42 4.25
CA TYR A 68 12.24 -8.80 5.06
C TYR A 68 11.66 -10.14 4.61
N ARG A 69 11.29 -11.00 5.56
CA ARG A 69 10.55 -12.24 5.28
C ARG A 69 9.37 -12.43 6.18
N ALA A 70 8.29 -12.99 5.63
CA ALA A 70 7.09 -13.35 6.38
C ALA A 70 7.43 -14.43 7.42
N VAL A 71 7.14 -14.13 8.68
CA VAL A 71 7.20 -15.07 9.81
C VAL A 71 5.81 -15.47 10.29
N ILE A 72 4.80 -14.62 10.03
CA ILE A 72 3.38 -14.96 10.05
C ILE A 72 2.85 -14.70 8.64
N ASP A 73 2.35 -15.74 7.99
CA ASP A 73 1.88 -15.71 6.60
C ASP A 73 0.39 -16.03 6.55
N ALA A 74 -0.43 -15.02 6.21
CA ALA A 74 -1.86 -15.10 5.99
C ALA A 74 -2.65 -15.68 7.18
N LYS A 75 -2.36 -15.22 8.41
CA LYS A 75 -3.15 -15.59 9.58
C LYS A 75 -4.54 -14.98 9.48
N LEU A 76 -5.59 -15.78 9.66
CA LEU A 76 -6.95 -15.27 9.70
C LEU A 76 -7.18 -14.47 10.97
N LEU A 77 -7.87 -13.34 10.82
CA LEU A 77 -8.45 -12.53 11.88
C LEU A 77 -9.89 -13.03 12.12
N PRO A 78 -10.15 -13.86 13.16
CA PRO A 78 -11.42 -14.56 13.29
C PRO A 78 -12.59 -13.62 13.59
N GLY A 79 -13.75 -13.93 13.00
CA GLY A 79 -14.96 -13.13 13.17
C GLY A 79 -14.88 -11.77 12.46
N MET A 80 -14.00 -11.63 11.47
CA MET A 80 -13.83 -10.44 10.63
C MET A 80 -13.92 -10.74 9.13
N GLU A 81 -14.36 -11.95 8.77
CA GLU A 81 -14.36 -12.47 7.40
C GLU A 81 -15.19 -11.65 6.41
N LYS A 82 -16.05 -10.75 6.92
CA LYS A 82 -16.98 -9.92 6.14
C LYS A 82 -16.81 -8.42 6.40
N ASP A 83 -15.78 -8.04 7.14
CA ASP A 83 -15.66 -6.69 7.69
C ASP A 83 -14.68 -5.81 6.90
N GLU A 84 -13.81 -6.42 6.07
CA GLU A 84 -12.86 -5.75 5.17
C GLU A 84 -11.86 -4.89 5.95
N ALA A 85 -10.74 -5.52 6.38
CA ALA A 85 -9.66 -4.82 7.07
C ALA A 85 -8.98 -3.79 6.15
N SER A 86 -9.02 -2.51 6.55
CA SER A 86 -8.64 -1.39 5.69
C SER A 86 -7.29 -0.77 6.01
N ASP A 87 -6.91 -0.62 7.29
CA ASP A 87 -5.59 -0.07 7.65
C ASP A 87 -5.09 -0.61 9.00
N LEU A 88 -3.84 -0.34 9.35
CA LEU A 88 -3.17 -0.86 10.53
C LEU A 88 -2.20 0.18 11.12
N SER A 89 -2.24 0.39 12.43
CA SER A 89 -1.34 1.30 13.13
C SER A 89 -0.80 0.68 14.41
N TYR A 90 0.47 0.88 14.69
CA TYR A 90 1.11 0.41 15.92
C TYR A 90 1.01 1.44 17.05
N ASP A 91 0.65 0.98 18.25
CA ASP A 91 0.70 1.78 19.46
C ASP A 91 1.93 1.42 20.33
N PRO A 92 2.94 2.30 20.41
CA PRO A 92 4.13 2.04 21.21
C PRO A 92 3.88 2.04 22.72
N GLN A 93 2.76 2.59 23.20
CA GLN A 93 2.45 2.63 24.64
C GLN A 93 1.96 1.28 25.15
N THR A 94 1.04 0.65 24.40
CA THR A 94 0.41 -0.62 24.76
C THR A 94 1.10 -1.83 24.13
N LYS A 95 1.95 -1.61 23.11
CA LYS A 95 2.58 -2.67 22.30
C LYS A 95 1.55 -3.52 21.57
N THR A 96 0.50 -2.87 21.08
CA THR A 96 -0.59 -3.48 20.31
C THR A 96 -0.73 -2.81 18.95
N LEU A 97 -1.59 -3.37 18.11
CA LEU A 97 -1.94 -2.82 16.81
C LEU A 97 -3.41 -2.43 16.81
N PHE A 98 -3.74 -1.32 16.18
CA PHE A 98 -5.11 -0.92 15.88
C PHE A 98 -5.38 -1.05 14.40
N SER A 99 -6.54 -1.60 14.04
CA SER A 99 -7.00 -1.69 12.65
C SER A 99 -8.46 -1.27 12.56
N VAL A 100 -8.83 -0.64 11.45
CA VAL A 100 -10.22 -0.29 11.14
C VAL A 100 -10.78 -1.26 10.09
N MET A 101 -12.10 -1.44 10.14
CA MET A 101 -12.83 -2.33 9.24
C MET A 101 -13.86 -1.51 8.49
N GLY A 102 -13.69 -1.39 7.17
CA GLY A 102 -14.47 -0.45 6.35
C GLY A 102 -15.95 -0.82 6.29
N LYS A 103 -16.25 -2.09 5.98
CA LYS A 103 -17.61 -2.52 5.62
C LYS A 103 -18.58 -2.59 6.79
N ASN A 104 -18.11 -3.10 7.93
CA ASN A 104 -18.84 -3.08 9.18
C ASN A 104 -18.00 -2.29 10.18
N PRO A 105 -18.25 -0.98 10.36
CA PRO A 105 -17.35 -0.08 11.08
C PRO A 105 -17.10 -0.45 12.54
N PHE A 106 -15.88 -0.91 12.83
CA PHE A 106 -15.32 -0.97 14.17
C PHE A 106 -13.81 -0.82 14.15
N LEU A 107 -13.26 -0.35 15.27
CA LEU A 107 -11.85 -0.37 15.58
C LEU A 107 -11.53 -1.69 16.30
N VAL A 108 -10.54 -2.43 15.82
CA VAL A 108 -10.04 -3.64 16.49
C VAL A 108 -8.66 -3.38 17.06
N GLU A 109 -8.44 -3.85 18.30
CA GLU A 109 -7.12 -3.91 18.91
C GLU A 109 -6.59 -5.34 18.81
N LEU A 110 -5.36 -5.49 18.34
CA LEU A 110 -4.69 -6.76 18.09
C LEU A 110 -3.37 -6.85 18.85
N THR A 111 -2.97 -8.06 19.22
CA THR A 111 -1.58 -8.33 19.63
C THR A 111 -0.63 -8.20 18.43
N LEU A 112 0.68 -8.12 18.70
CA LEU A 112 1.73 -8.21 17.66
C LEU A 112 1.78 -9.59 16.96
N GLN A 113 0.98 -10.56 17.42
CA GLN A 113 0.79 -11.85 16.79
C GLN A 113 -0.51 -11.92 15.97
N GLY A 114 -1.28 -10.82 15.88
CA GLY A 114 -2.55 -10.75 15.17
C GLY A 114 -3.68 -11.48 15.89
N ASP A 115 -3.63 -11.57 17.22
CA ASP A 115 -4.75 -12.05 18.03
C ASP A 115 -5.64 -10.89 18.45
N VAL A 116 -6.96 -11.09 18.38
CA VAL A 116 -7.95 -10.06 18.73
C VAL A 116 -8.01 -9.87 20.23
N LEU A 117 -7.77 -8.64 20.70
CA LEU A 117 -7.92 -8.25 22.09
C LEU A 117 -9.32 -7.73 22.37
N ARG A 118 -9.80 -6.80 21.54
CA ARG A 118 -11.16 -6.24 21.64
C ARG A 118 -11.58 -5.58 20.34
N LYS A 119 -12.89 -5.43 20.17
CA LYS A 119 -13.53 -4.67 19.09
C LYS A 119 -14.34 -3.54 19.70
N MET A 120 -14.28 -2.36 19.09
CA MET A 120 -14.97 -1.15 19.53
C MET A 120 -15.77 -0.61 18.35
N PRO A 121 -17.12 -0.68 18.36
CA PRO A 121 -17.94 -0.14 17.30
C PRO A 121 -17.61 1.33 16.99
N LEU A 122 -17.54 1.66 15.70
CA LEU A 122 -17.36 3.02 15.21
C LEU A 122 -18.73 3.57 14.78
N VAL A 123 -19.46 4.15 15.73
CA VAL A 123 -20.80 4.69 15.50
C VAL A 123 -20.72 6.02 14.77
N GLY A 124 -21.38 6.09 13.61
CA GLY A 124 -21.44 7.29 12.77
C GLY A 124 -20.33 7.37 11.72
N TRP A 125 -19.42 6.40 11.65
CA TRP A 125 -18.55 6.19 10.49
C TRP A 125 -19.28 5.35 9.45
N THR A 126 -19.07 5.67 8.18
CA THR A 126 -19.69 4.94 7.06
C THR A 126 -18.70 4.00 6.40
N ASN A 127 -17.49 4.47 6.12
CA ASN A 127 -16.42 3.67 5.52
C ASN A 127 -15.05 4.08 6.10
N PRO A 128 -14.71 3.66 7.34
CA PRO A 128 -13.42 3.99 7.92
C PRO A 128 -12.30 3.23 7.20
N GLU A 129 -11.40 3.94 6.53
CA GLU A 129 -10.35 3.33 5.71
C GLU A 129 -8.97 3.44 6.36
N GLY A 130 -8.58 4.61 6.87
CA GLY A 130 -7.27 4.85 7.46
C GLY A 130 -7.28 4.96 8.99
N VAL A 131 -6.19 4.54 9.64
CA VAL A 131 -5.98 4.72 11.09
C VAL A 131 -4.52 5.05 11.43
N ALA A 132 -4.31 6.09 12.24
CA ALA A 132 -2.97 6.47 12.71
C ALA A 132 -2.95 6.73 14.22
N THR A 133 -2.09 6.01 14.94
CA THR A 133 -1.82 6.28 16.36
C THR A 133 -0.97 7.54 16.51
N MET A 134 -1.48 8.53 17.24
CA MET A 134 -0.82 9.82 17.49
C MET A 134 -0.09 9.90 18.84
N GLY A 135 -0.28 8.89 19.68
CA GLY A 135 0.23 8.83 21.06
C GLY A 135 -0.78 9.37 22.08
N ASN A 136 -0.52 9.09 23.36
CA ASN A 136 -1.42 9.42 24.47
C ASN A 136 -2.84 8.89 24.24
N GLY A 137 -3.01 7.71 23.64
CA GLY A 137 -4.32 7.14 23.31
C GLY A 137 -5.11 7.93 22.26
N LEU A 138 -4.50 8.86 21.52
CA LEU A 138 -5.14 9.53 20.39
C LEU A 138 -4.93 8.74 19.10
N LEU A 139 -6.00 8.61 18.32
CA LEU A 139 -5.97 8.01 16.99
C LEU A 139 -6.65 8.95 15.99
N ALA A 140 -6.06 9.13 14.82
CA ALA A 140 -6.74 9.74 13.67
C ALA A 140 -7.36 8.64 12.82
N ILE A 141 -8.62 8.81 12.40
CA ILE A 141 -9.35 7.87 11.55
C ILE A 141 -9.95 8.64 10.37
N THR A 142 -9.72 8.17 9.14
CA THR A 142 -10.36 8.70 7.94
C THR A 142 -11.64 7.93 7.63
N ASP A 143 -12.67 8.64 7.16
CA ASP A 143 -13.91 8.09 6.62
C ASP A 143 -14.00 8.49 5.16
N GLU A 144 -13.80 7.53 4.27
CA GLU A 144 -13.61 7.80 2.85
C GLU A 144 -14.89 8.33 2.20
N ARG A 145 -16.02 7.68 2.50
CA ARG A 145 -17.34 8.04 1.96
C ARG A 145 -17.77 9.44 2.34
N GLU A 146 -17.40 9.86 3.54
CA GLU A 146 -17.81 11.14 4.13
C GLU A 146 -16.74 12.23 3.91
N HIS A 147 -15.56 11.86 3.40
CA HIS A 147 -14.40 12.76 3.25
C HIS A 147 -14.00 13.45 4.56
N MET A 148 -14.09 12.74 5.69
CA MET A 148 -13.81 13.30 7.00
C MET A 148 -12.66 12.59 7.70
N LEU A 149 -11.86 13.34 8.44
CA LEU A 149 -10.92 12.82 9.42
C LEU A 149 -11.41 13.15 10.83
N SER A 150 -11.40 12.18 11.73
CA SER A 150 -11.74 12.36 13.14
C SER A 150 -10.55 12.02 14.03
N ILE A 151 -10.28 12.82 15.06
CA ILE A 151 -9.22 12.52 16.05
C ILE A 151 -9.86 12.08 17.36
N VAL A 152 -9.85 10.77 17.58
CA VAL A 152 -10.53 10.09 18.68
C VAL A 152 -9.59 9.83 19.85
N LYS A 153 -10.18 9.59 21.03
CA LYS A 153 -9.47 9.15 22.23
C LYS A 153 -9.88 7.73 22.57
N VAL A 154 -8.90 6.84 22.74
CA VAL A 154 -9.07 5.46 23.16
C VAL A 154 -8.28 5.22 24.43
N ASP A 155 -8.92 4.57 25.40
CA ASP A 155 -8.34 4.10 26.64
C ASP A 155 -8.75 2.63 26.92
N ALA A 156 -8.39 2.11 28.10
CA ALA A 156 -8.69 0.73 28.49
C ALA A 156 -10.20 0.45 28.66
N ASP A 157 -10.99 1.48 28.98
CA ASP A 157 -12.42 1.37 29.28
C ASP A 157 -13.29 1.65 28.05
N THR A 158 -12.72 2.18 26.98
CA THR A 158 -13.40 2.41 25.70
C THR A 158 -14.03 1.12 25.17
N ARG A 159 -15.36 1.16 24.96
CA ARG A 159 -16.17 0.06 24.43
C ARG A 159 -16.72 0.33 23.03
N GLU A 160 -16.94 1.59 22.71
CA GLU A 160 -17.42 2.10 21.42
C GLU A 160 -16.98 3.55 21.27
N LEU A 161 -16.98 4.05 20.03
CA LEU A 161 -16.68 5.44 19.70
C LEU A 161 -17.85 6.00 18.90
N HIS A 162 -18.24 7.24 19.20
CA HIS A 162 -19.25 7.97 18.43
C HIS A 162 -18.58 9.16 17.74
N ARG A 163 -18.68 9.24 16.41
CA ARG A 163 -17.97 10.25 15.59
C ARG A 163 -18.24 11.67 16.05
N ASP A 164 -19.48 11.96 16.45
CA ASP A 164 -19.91 13.30 16.86
C ASP A 164 -19.34 13.78 18.20
N ASN A 165 -18.69 12.90 18.97
CA ASN A 165 -18.02 13.27 20.22
C ASN A 165 -16.61 13.82 20.00
N PHE A 166 -16.09 13.82 18.77
CA PHE A 166 -14.70 14.14 18.47
C PHE A 166 -14.58 15.27 17.43
N PRO A 167 -13.44 16.00 17.42
CA PRO A 167 -13.14 16.95 16.36
C PRO A 167 -13.12 16.27 14.99
N LYS A 168 -13.70 16.96 14.01
CA LYS A 168 -13.86 16.50 12.64
C LYS A 168 -13.20 17.50 11.69
N TYR A 169 -12.46 16.97 10.72
CA TYR A 169 -11.69 17.73 9.74
C TYR A 169 -12.09 17.30 8.35
N ASP A 170 -12.50 18.26 7.53
CA ASP A 170 -12.85 18.03 6.14
C ASP A 170 -11.58 17.73 5.34
N LEU A 171 -11.53 16.57 4.70
CA LEU A 171 -10.43 16.17 3.82
C LEU A 171 -10.55 16.82 2.45
N GLY A 172 -11.63 17.53 2.16
CA GLY A 172 -11.85 18.21 0.89
C GLY A 172 -12.04 17.24 -0.27
N PRO A 173 -12.15 17.78 -1.49
CA PRO A 173 -12.49 16.98 -2.65
C PRO A 173 -11.31 16.09 -3.08
N SER A 174 -11.62 14.85 -3.45
CA SER A 174 -10.75 13.97 -4.24
C SER A 174 -11.15 14.01 -5.72
N LYS A 175 -10.21 13.69 -6.61
CA LYS A 175 -10.52 13.53 -8.05
C LYS A 175 -11.52 12.40 -8.30
N ASP A 176 -11.49 11.35 -7.50
CA ASP A 176 -12.51 10.31 -7.44
C ASP A 176 -13.09 10.25 -6.03
N GLN A 177 -14.34 10.70 -5.88
CA GLN A 177 -15.00 10.79 -4.58
C GLN A 177 -15.25 9.41 -3.92
N ASN A 178 -15.04 8.30 -4.64
CA ASN A 178 -15.12 6.95 -4.07
C ASN A 178 -13.76 6.25 -3.97
N LYS A 179 -12.65 7.00 -4.12
CA LYS A 179 -11.26 6.54 -4.01
C LYS A 179 -10.39 7.63 -3.40
N ALA A 180 -10.79 8.06 -2.21
CA ALA A 180 -10.32 9.30 -1.60
C ALA A 180 -9.10 9.06 -0.69
N PHE A 181 -9.11 9.63 0.52
CA PHE A 181 -8.01 9.56 1.47
C PHE A 181 -8.08 8.27 2.30
N GLU A 182 -7.44 7.23 1.78
CA GLU A 182 -7.41 5.90 2.40
C GLU A 182 -6.20 5.76 3.34
N ALA A 183 -5.05 6.30 2.97
CA ALA A 183 -3.83 6.15 3.74
C ALA A 183 -3.57 7.30 4.71
N ILE A 184 -3.11 7.00 5.93
CA ILE A 184 -2.75 8.00 6.94
C ILE A 184 -1.60 7.53 7.83
N VAL A 185 -0.69 8.43 8.21
CA VAL A 185 0.32 8.14 9.24
C VAL A 185 0.65 9.39 10.06
N TRP A 186 0.93 9.20 11.34
CA TRP A 186 1.44 10.25 12.22
C TRP A 186 2.96 10.39 12.12
N ASP A 187 3.41 11.53 11.63
CA ASP A 187 4.81 11.91 11.58
C ASP A 187 5.15 12.81 12.78
N SER A 188 5.53 12.14 13.87
CA SER A 188 5.91 12.83 15.11
C SER A 188 7.18 13.69 14.96
N ARG A 189 8.07 13.38 14.01
CA ARG A 189 9.31 14.16 13.82
C ARG A 189 9.02 15.52 13.21
N ASN A 190 8.13 15.55 12.22
CA ASN A 190 7.75 16.79 11.52
C ASN A 190 6.45 17.43 12.03
N GLN A 191 5.84 16.84 13.07
CA GLN A 191 4.62 17.32 13.73
C GLN A 191 3.49 17.52 12.70
N GLN A 192 3.13 16.42 12.02
CA GLN A 192 2.13 16.41 10.97
C GLN A 192 1.50 15.03 10.78
N LEU A 193 0.27 15.02 10.28
CA LEU A 193 -0.29 13.84 9.64
C LEU A 193 0.13 13.84 8.17
N LEU A 194 0.63 12.73 7.69
CA LEU A 194 0.72 12.45 6.25
C LEU A 194 -0.55 11.71 5.82
N LEU A 195 -1.08 12.11 4.69
CA LEU A 195 -2.33 11.61 4.12
C LEU A 195 -2.09 11.18 2.68
N GLY A 196 -2.64 10.05 2.28
CA GLY A 196 -2.55 9.51 0.93
C GLY A 196 -3.91 9.44 0.25
N GLU A 197 -4.01 10.02 -0.95
CA GLU A 197 -5.15 9.83 -1.86
C GLU A 197 -4.90 8.57 -2.71
N GLU A 198 -5.88 7.66 -2.81
CA GLU A 198 -5.70 6.35 -3.45
C GLU A 198 -5.38 6.49 -4.95
N ARG A 199 -6.24 7.23 -5.69
CA ARG A 199 -6.16 7.32 -7.16
C ARG A 199 -6.52 8.71 -7.71
N PRO A 200 -5.61 9.37 -8.46
CA PRO A 200 -4.20 9.00 -8.64
C PRO A 200 -3.44 9.11 -7.31
N PRO A 201 -2.43 8.25 -7.06
CA PRO A 201 -1.62 8.32 -5.86
C PRO A 201 -1.06 9.72 -5.62
N ALA A 202 -1.35 10.30 -4.46
CA ALA A 202 -0.84 11.60 -4.08
C ALA A 202 -0.69 11.71 -2.56
N LEU A 203 0.38 12.38 -2.13
CA LEU A 203 0.66 12.63 -0.72
C LEU A 203 0.31 14.05 -0.32
N PHE A 204 -0.19 14.19 0.90
CA PHE A 204 -0.53 15.45 1.53
C PHE A 204 -0.01 15.46 2.96
N SER A 205 0.20 16.66 3.50
CA SER A 205 0.55 16.86 4.91
C SER A 205 -0.44 17.81 5.57
N TRP A 206 -0.72 17.59 6.85
CA TRP A 206 -1.52 18.49 7.68
C TRP A 206 -0.87 18.66 9.05
N LYS A 207 -0.54 19.89 9.43
CA LYS A 207 0.16 20.17 10.69
C LYS A 207 -0.67 19.80 11.91
N SER A 208 -0.04 19.15 12.87
CA SER A 208 -0.59 18.79 14.16
C SER A 208 0.52 18.73 15.20
N ASP A 209 0.23 19.09 16.43
CA ASP A 209 1.15 18.96 17.57
C ASP A 209 0.97 17.62 18.33
N GLY A 210 0.30 16.65 17.71
CA GLY A 210 -0.07 15.38 18.35
C GLY A 210 -1.26 15.50 19.30
N SER A 211 -1.96 16.64 19.33
CA SER A 211 -3.23 16.80 20.03
C SER A 211 -4.43 16.45 19.12
N GLN A 212 -5.65 16.67 19.61
CA GLN A 212 -6.87 16.56 18.82
C GLN A 212 -7.08 17.72 17.84
N THR A 213 -6.11 18.64 17.73
CA THR A 213 -6.21 19.82 16.88
C THR A 213 -5.28 19.74 15.67
N LEU A 214 -5.84 19.92 14.47
CA LEU A 214 -5.08 20.21 13.25
C LEU A 214 -4.97 21.72 13.05
N THR A 215 -3.83 22.17 12.53
CA THR A 215 -3.51 23.59 12.36
C THR A 215 -3.19 23.90 10.90
N GLY A 216 -3.63 25.07 10.44
CA GLY A 216 -3.48 25.51 9.06
C GLY A 216 -4.22 24.62 8.05
N ASP A 217 -3.85 24.77 6.79
CA ASP A 217 -4.48 24.05 5.68
C ASP A 217 -3.67 22.81 5.29
N LYS A 218 -4.39 21.77 4.85
CA LYS A 218 -3.77 20.59 4.23
C LYS A 218 -3.00 20.98 2.97
N GLN A 219 -1.74 20.57 2.88
CA GLN A 219 -0.84 20.88 1.77
C GLN A 219 -0.56 19.63 0.94
N LYS A 220 -0.70 19.72 -0.38
CA LYS A 220 -0.23 18.67 -1.29
C LYS A 220 1.29 18.67 -1.30
N LEU A 221 1.91 17.51 -1.11
CA LEU A 221 3.35 17.35 -1.17
C LEU A 221 3.79 17.26 -2.63
N ALA A 222 4.93 17.86 -2.94
CA ALA A 222 5.62 17.61 -4.19
C ALA A 222 6.20 16.20 -4.11
N SER A 223 5.50 15.22 -4.69
CA SER A 223 6.05 13.89 -4.89
C SER A 223 6.64 13.80 -6.29
N ASN A 224 7.78 13.13 -6.41
CA ASN A 224 8.11 12.49 -7.69
C ASN A 224 6.98 11.51 -8.03
N GLU A 225 6.78 11.18 -9.31
CA GLU A 225 5.78 10.16 -9.67
C GLU A 225 6.08 8.89 -8.86
N LEU A 226 5.14 8.49 -8.00
CA LEU A 226 5.25 7.24 -7.27
C LEU A 226 4.98 6.14 -8.29
N ASP A 227 5.90 5.20 -8.45
CA ASP A 227 5.80 4.12 -9.43
C ASP A 227 4.83 3.01 -8.95
N ILE A 228 3.62 3.43 -8.58
CA ILE A 228 2.55 2.60 -8.01
C ILE A 228 1.20 2.92 -8.65
N ARG A 229 0.30 1.94 -8.63
CA ARG A 229 -1.01 2.05 -9.29
C ARG A 229 -2.08 2.66 -8.37
N ASN A 230 -1.90 2.51 -7.07
CA ASN A 230 -2.80 3.02 -6.03
C ASN A 230 -2.00 3.19 -4.72
N LEU A 231 -2.48 4.01 -3.80
CA LEU A 231 -1.89 4.20 -2.46
C LEU A 231 -2.89 3.74 -1.40
N SER A 232 -2.64 2.59 -0.78
CA SER A 232 -3.57 2.00 0.20
C SER A 232 -3.24 2.35 1.65
N ALA A 233 -1.96 2.30 2.03
CA ALA A 233 -1.53 2.67 3.38
C ALA A 233 -0.16 3.32 3.44
N LEU A 234 0.09 3.99 4.56
CA LEU A 234 1.33 4.65 4.91
C LEU A 234 1.81 4.20 6.28
N ALA A 235 3.13 4.08 6.45
CA ALA A 235 3.75 3.99 7.76
C ALA A 235 5.06 4.75 7.78
N ILE A 236 5.59 5.03 8.97
CA ILE A 236 6.92 5.61 9.14
C ILE A 236 7.72 4.70 10.05
N ASP A 237 8.95 4.37 9.65
CA ASP A 237 9.90 3.72 10.55
C ASP A 237 10.36 4.71 11.61
N PRO A 238 10.06 4.51 12.90
CA PRO A 238 10.53 5.42 13.94
C PRO A 238 12.06 5.46 14.07
N ARG A 239 12.79 4.46 13.55
CA ARG A 239 14.26 4.37 13.62
C ARG A 239 14.91 5.22 12.53
N THR A 240 14.50 5.06 11.27
CA THR A 240 15.11 5.75 10.14
C THR A 240 14.40 7.07 9.80
N GLY A 241 13.08 7.17 10.05
CA GLY A 241 12.25 8.28 9.57
C GLY A 241 11.72 8.07 8.15
N HIS A 242 12.06 6.93 7.53
CA HIS A 242 11.63 6.61 6.18
C HIS A 242 10.14 6.27 6.16
N THR A 243 9.49 6.67 5.07
CA THR A 243 8.07 6.41 4.84
C THR A 243 7.90 5.12 4.06
N LEU A 244 7.06 4.23 4.56
CA LEU A 244 6.57 3.07 3.84
C LEU A 244 5.31 3.44 3.08
N VAL A 245 5.27 3.09 1.79
CA VAL A 245 4.16 3.35 0.88
C VAL A 245 3.64 2.02 0.35
N LEU A 246 2.41 1.66 0.74
CA LEU A 246 1.77 0.41 0.32
C LEU A 246 0.89 0.62 -0.91
N SER A 247 0.98 -0.29 -1.87
CA SER A 247 0.11 -0.35 -3.03
C SER A 247 -0.48 -1.74 -3.20
N ALA A 248 -1.78 -1.86 -2.94
CA ALA A 248 -2.54 -3.09 -3.12
C ALA A 248 -2.54 -3.56 -4.59
N ASP A 249 -2.87 -2.67 -5.54
CA ASP A 249 -2.97 -2.97 -6.98
C ASP A 249 -1.61 -3.30 -7.60
N SER A 250 -0.53 -2.77 -7.02
CA SER A 250 0.84 -3.10 -7.42
C SER A 250 1.42 -4.28 -6.64
N HIS A 251 0.76 -4.87 -5.64
CA HIS A 251 1.36 -5.87 -4.74
C HIS A 251 2.79 -5.48 -4.33
N LEU A 252 2.96 -4.26 -3.84
CA LEU A 252 4.26 -3.62 -3.64
C LEU A 252 4.25 -2.80 -2.34
N LEU A 253 5.34 -2.90 -1.59
CA LEU A 253 5.68 -1.97 -0.52
C LEU A 253 6.94 -1.21 -0.94
N LEU A 254 6.87 0.11 -0.99
CA LEU A 254 7.99 0.99 -1.27
C LEU A 254 8.52 1.62 0.02
N GLU A 255 9.81 1.84 0.08
CA GLU A 255 10.49 2.66 1.08
C GLU A 255 10.91 3.98 0.44
N LEU A 256 10.50 5.09 1.06
CA LEU A 256 10.93 6.44 0.70
C LEU A 256 11.79 7.04 1.81
N ASP A 257 12.85 7.74 1.46
CA ASP A 257 13.66 8.50 2.42
C ASP A 257 12.90 9.77 2.92
N GLU A 258 13.53 10.54 3.80
CA GLU A 258 12.93 11.78 4.34
C GLU A 258 12.69 12.88 3.29
N LYS A 259 13.26 12.75 2.08
CA LYS A 259 13.03 13.66 0.94
C LYS A 259 11.95 13.13 -0.01
N GLY A 260 11.45 11.91 0.21
CA GLY A 260 10.50 11.25 -0.67
C GLY A 260 11.14 10.52 -1.86
N GLU A 261 12.45 10.29 -1.84
CA GLU A 261 13.16 9.51 -2.85
C GLU A 261 13.03 8.01 -2.57
N GLN A 262 12.85 7.20 -3.62
CA GLN A 262 12.68 5.75 -3.49
C GLN A 262 14.01 5.09 -3.13
N VAL A 263 14.04 4.29 -2.05
CA VAL A 263 15.26 3.66 -1.51
C VAL A 263 15.28 2.15 -1.76
N SER A 264 14.18 1.47 -1.44
CA SER A 264 14.07 0.03 -1.60
C SER A 264 12.62 -0.41 -1.75
N PHE A 265 12.39 -1.65 -2.16
CA PHE A 265 11.04 -2.20 -2.24
C PHE A 265 10.96 -3.67 -1.81
N MET A 266 9.73 -4.10 -1.50
CA MET A 266 9.38 -5.50 -1.35
C MET A 266 8.15 -5.81 -2.18
N THR A 267 8.23 -6.87 -2.99
CA THR A 267 7.06 -7.39 -3.68
C THR A 267 6.24 -8.29 -2.77
N LEU A 268 4.92 -8.19 -2.86
CA LEU A 268 3.94 -8.97 -2.10
C LEU A 268 3.43 -10.18 -2.89
N LEU A 269 4.22 -10.65 -3.86
CA LEU A 269 3.91 -11.79 -4.73
C LEU A 269 4.34 -13.12 -4.09
N GLY A 270 3.59 -14.19 -4.38
CA GLY A 270 3.93 -15.53 -3.92
C GLY A 270 5.31 -16.00 -4.40
N GLY A 271 6.06 -16.66 -3.51
CA GLY A 271 7.43 -17.12 -3.75
C GLY A 271 8.51 -16.10 -3.38
N PHE A 272 8.15 -14.84 -3.12
CA PHE A 272 9.07 -13.79 -2.68
C PHE A 272 8.91 -13.52 -1.19
N ASN A 273 9.97 -13.01 -0.55
CA ASN A 273 9.96 -12.56 0.86
C ASN A 273 9.29 -13.54 1.85
N GLY A 274 9.40 -14.85 1.59
CA GLY A 274 8.82 -15.90 2.45
C GLY A 274 7.31 -16.15 2.26
N LEU A 275 6.64 -15.44 1.37
CA LEU A 275 5.21 -15.58 1.10
C LEU A 275 4.90 -16.86 0.32
N LYS A 276 3.95 -17.67 0.80
CA LYS A 276 3.47 -18.86 0.06
C LYS A 276 2.58 -18.51 -1.12
N LYS A 277 1.83 -17.42 -1.02
CA LYS A 277 0.92 -16.91 -2.05
C LYS A 277 1.02 -15.39 -2.10
N THR A 278 0.63 -14.81 -3.23
CA THR A 278 0.46 -13.36 -3.36
C THR A 278 -0.53 -12.86 -2.32
N ILE A 279 -0.19 -11.77 -1.62
CA ILE A 279 -1.10 -11.11 -0.71
C ILE A 279 -2.26 -10.55 -1.53
N PRO A 280 -3.52 -10.98 -1.29
CA PRO A 280 -4.62 -10.72 -2.21
C PRO A 280 -4.87 -9.23 -2.46
N ARG A 281 -4.91 -8.45 -1.38
CA ARG A 281 -5.19 -7.02 -1.41
C ARG A 281 -4.70 -6.39 -0.11
N ALA A 282 -3.46 -5.93 -0.10
CA ALA A 282 -2.79 -5.41 1.08
C ALA A 282 -3.25 -3.97 1.33
N GLU A 283 -3.96 -3.74 2.43
CA GLU A 283 -4.62 -2.45 2.69
C GLU A 283 -4.00 -1.68 3.85
N GLY A 284 -3.45 -2.36 4.87
CA GLY A 284 -2.80 -1.68 6.00
C GLY A 284 -1.36 -2.13 6.23
N VAL A 285 -0.49 -1.20 6.64
CA VAL A 285 0.90 -1.49 7.01
C VAL A 285 1.35 -0.64 8.20
N THR A 286 2.15 -1.22 9.10
CA THR A 286 2.82 -0.45 10.16
C THR A 286 4.12 -1.13 10.58
N MET A 287 4.94 -0.45 11.38
CA MET A 287 6.18 -0.99 11.89
C MET A 287 6.40 -0.59 13.36
N ASP A 288 6.91 -1.52 14.16
CA ASP A 288 7.26 -1.25 15.56
C ASP A 288 8.68 -0.67 15.72
N GLU A 289 9.04 -0.28 16.95
CA GLU A 289 10.39 0.24 17.24
C GLU A 289 11.53 -0.78 17.05
N ALA A 290 11.22 -2.07 16.97
CA ALA A 290 12.20 -3.11 16.67
C ALA A 290 12.43 -3.26 15.15
N GLY A 291 11.59 -2.64 14.33
CA GLY A 291 11.60 -2.78 12.88
C GLY A 291 10.84 -3.98 12.37
N THR A 292 9.94 -4.56 13.17
CA THR A 292 9.04 -5.62 12.74
C THR A 292 7.90 -5.00 11.94
N LEU A 293 7.74 -5.46 10.71
CA LEU A 293 6.70 -4.97 9.80
C LEU A 293 5.43 -5.81 9.98
N TYR A 294 4.30 -5.13 10.11
CA TYR A 294 2.98 -5.75 10.23
C TYR A 294 2.11 -5.29 9.07
N MET A 295 1.24 -6.17 8.58
CA MET A 295 0.36 -5.87 7.46
C MET A 295 -0.98 -6.59 7.60
N VAL A 296 -2.04 -5.94 7.14
CA VAL A 296 -3.35 -6.56 6.94
C VAL A 296 -3.74 -6.58 5.47
N SER A 297 -4.56 -7.55 5.11
CA SER A 297 -5.09 -7.69 3.76
C SER A 297 -6.56 -8.11 3.80
N GLU A 298 -7.35 -7.59 2.88
CA GLU A 298 -8.74 -8.00 2.73
C GLU A 298 -8.88 -9.50 2.42
N PRO A 299 -9.97 -10.14 2.90
CA PRO A 299 -10.97 -9.54 3.79
C PRO A 299 -10.50 -9.45 5.25
N ASN A 300 -9.62 -10.36 5.70
CA ASN A 300 -9.28 -10.51 7.12
C ASN A 300 -7.96 -11.27 7.37
N LEU A 301 -6.92 -10.97 6.60
CA LEU A 301 -5.61 -11.62 6.73
C LEU A 301 -4.63 -10.72 7.48
N PHE A 302 -3.80 -11.33 8.32
CA PHE A 302 -2.73 -10.69 9.07
C PHE A 302 -1.37 -11.31 8.73
N TYR A 303 -0.36 -10.44 8.62
CA TYR A 303 1.01 -10.80 8.30
C TYR A 303 1.98 -10.11 9.24
N ARG A 304 3.09 -10.79 9.51
CA ARG A 304 4.25 -10.23 10.21
C ARG A 304 5.51 -10.57 9.43
N PHE A 305 6.35 -9.58 9.20
CA PHE A 305 7.64 -9.74 8.52
C PHE A 305 8.77 -9.26 9.41
N GLU A 306 9.88 -9.99 9.36
CA GLU A 306 11.10 -9.67 10.10
C GLU A 306 12.28 -9.63 9.13
N LYS A 307 13.16 -8.64 9.34
CA LYS A 307 14.41 -8.52 8.60
C LYS A 307 15.31 -9.71 8.93
N GLN A 308 15.76 -10.43 7.90
CA GLN A 308 16.70 -11.52 8.09
C GLN A 308 18.09 -10.97 8.39
N LYS A 309 18.83 -11.67 9.24
CA LYS A 309 20.23 -11.36 9.56
C LYS A 309 21.18 -11.88 8.49
#